data_AF-A0A1R3R994-F1
#
_entry.id   AF-A0A1R3R994-F1
#
_cell.length_a   1.000
_cell.length_b   1.000
_cell.length_c   1.000
_cell.angle_alpha   90.00
_cell.angle_beta   90.00
_cell.angle_gamma   90.00
#
_symmetry.space_group_name_H-M   'P 1'
#
loop_
_entity.id
_entity.type
_entity.pdbx_description
1 polymer ?
#
loop_
_entity_poly.entity_id
_entity_poly.type
_entity_poly.pdbx_seq_one_letter_code
_entity_poly.pdbx_strand_id
1 'polypeptide(L)'
;MRTIQPRMSRRVRSPFLSSPQRRGLRVSVQHRADEKPQPFKHQLYESTQQRLKRERAEQERYSQYQTQSQGGRYAALMFALAFFSTGAYYLGSLKPAELPSSSTTSLSDIVSPRHNVSPSNLQAAWADFVEILGKENVSTQNTDLEMHSGSDWSSYALKEDERPFLVLYPSTTEEVSRVMRVCHQRLIPVTPYSGGTSLEGHFAPTRGGVCIDFRRMDRILGLHKRDLDVVVQPAVGWEELNEQLSQDGLFFPPDPGPGAMIGGMIGTGCSGTNAYRYGTMRDWVLSLTVVLADGTIIKTRQRPRKSSAGYDLTRLFIGSEGTLGLVTEATLKLTIKPKSQNVAVASFPSIQNAAECVTRVVEEGIPVAGLEILDDVQMKCINDSQSTSRQWKESPTIFFKFTGTPVGVKEQIGMVQKIVSATAGRSFEFARGPDEMQELWSARKQALWSVMSMRRGPEDRVWTTDVAVPMSKLPEIIEATKHDMTESGLLAGICGHVGDGNFHAIILFNKDEKATAEAVVHRMVKRAVELEGTVTGEHGVGIVKRDYLKYELGESTVDAMRRLKLALDPLCLLNCDKVVRIEPPVAGEVKEW
;
A
#
# COMPACT_ATOMS: atom_id res chain seq x y z
N MET A 1 40.50 -15.79 28.69
CA MET A 1 41.06 -14.72 29.56
C MET A 1 40.18 -13.49 29.38
N ARG A 2 39.49 -12.89 30.36
CA ARG A 2 39.41 -13.04 31.83
C ARG A 2 37.97 -12.60 32.24
N THR A 3 37.28 -13.46 33.02
CA THR A 3 36.37 -13.21 34.18
C THR A 3 35.22 -12.19 34.05
N ILE A 4 33.90 -12.50 34.15
CA ILE A 4 33.03 -13.39 34.97
C ILE A 4 32.87 -13.01 36.46
N GLN A 5 31.67 -12.43 36.75
CA GLN A 5 30.77 -12.54 37.94
C GLN A 5 31.13 -11.91 39.32
N PRO A 6 30.18 -11.79 40.30
CA PRO A 6 28.71 -12.04 40.29
C PRO A 6 27.80 -11.00 41.02
N ARG A 7 26.49 -11.27 40.91
CA ARG A 7 25.33 -10.77 41.70
C ARG A 7 25.50 -10.86 43.22
N MET A 8 24.83 -9.96 43.95
CA MET A 8 24.12 -10.33 45.18
C MET A 8 22.90 -9.43 45.46
N SER A 9 21.83 -10.08 45.91
CA SER A 9 20.57 -9.51 46.38
C SER A 9 20.62 -9.25 47.90
N ARG A 10 19.84 -8.28 48.40
CA ARG A 10 18.86 -8.45 49.50
C ARG A 10 18.41 -7.13 50.15
N ARG A 11 17.09 -7.11 50.45
CA ARG A 11 16.40 -6.58 51.64
C ARG A 11 16.09 -5.07 51.73
N VAL A 12 14.83 -4.78 51.39
CA VAL A 12 13.76 -4.21 52.25
C VAL A 12 14.20 -3.76 53.65
N ARG A 13 13.96 -2.48 53.97
CA ARG A 13 13.59 -1.96 55.31
C ARG A 13 12.90 -0.59 55.18
N SER A 14 11.59 -0.55 55.46
CA SER A 14 10.93 0.57 56.16
C SER A 14 11.32 0.46 57.67
N PRO A 15 11.16 1.47 58.57
CA PRO A 15 9.96 2.33 58.73
C PRO A 15 10.23 3.79 59.16
N PHE A 16 9.33 4.72 58.76
CA PHE A 16 9.21 6.01 59.44
C PHE A 16 8.14 5.92 60.54
N LEU A 17 8.56 6.35 61.72
CA LEU A 17 7.88 6.29 63.00
C LEU A 17 6.69 7.25 63.08
N SER A 18 5.57 6.74 63.56
CA SER A 18 4.45 7.51 64.10
C SER A 18 4.74 7.89 65.57
N SER A 19 4.76 9.19 65.86
CA SER A 19 4.85 9.72 67.22
C SER A 19 3.49 9.68 67.92
N PRO A 20 3.36 9.12 69.14
CA PRO A 20 2.12 9.20 69.90
C PRO A 20 2.09 10.48 70.76
N GLN A 21 1.14 11.38 70.50
CA GLN A 21 0.84 12.49 71.40
C GLN A 21 0.22 11.95 72.70
N ARG A 22 1.01 12.00 73.79
CA ARG A 22 0.52 11.83 75.16
C ARG A 22 -0.32 13.05 75.56
N ARG A 23 -1.61 12.86 75.81
CA ARG A 23 -2.45 13.81 76.56
C ARG A 23 -2.11 13.71 78.04
N GLY A 24 -1.43 14.72 78.58
CA GLY A 24 -1.32 14.92 80.03
C GLY A 24 -2.59 15.58 80.58
N LEU A 25 -3.33 14.89 81.44
CA LEU A 25 -4.35 15.51 82.28
C LEU A 25 -3.64 16.27 83.41
N ARG A 26 -3.70 17.61 83.38
CA ARG A 26 -3.48 18.44 84.57
C ARG A 26 -4.77 18.43 85.38
N VAL A 27 -4.72 17.83 86.57
CA VAL A 27 -5.77 17.98 87.59
C VAL A 27 -5.48 19.29 88.33
N SER A 28 -6.31 20.32 88.10
CA SER A 28 -6.32 21.52 88.93
C SER A 28 -7.15 21.24 90.18
N VAL A 29 -6.50 21.26 91.35
CA VAL A 29 -7.19 21.31 92.64
C VAL A 29 -7.68 22.74 92.83
N GLN A 30 -8.99 22.95 92.67
CA GLN A 30 -9.67 24.16 93.12
C GLN A 30 -10.51 23.82 94.35
N HIS A 31 -10.20 24.52 95.44
CA HIS A 31 -10.99 24.60 96.67
C HIS A 31 -12.48 24.85 96.36
N ARG A 32 -13.36 23.98 96.84
CA ARG A 32 -14.78 24.32 97.06
C ARG A 32 -14.97 24.64 98.54
N ALA A 33 -15.34 25.89 98.79
CA ALA A 33 -15.97 26.32 100.04
C ALA A 33 -17.45 25.92 100.03
N ASP A 34 -17.95 25.50 101.20
CA ASP A 34 -19.33 25.52 101.69
C ASP A 34 -20.50 25.26 100.71
N GLU A 35 -21.02 24.02 100.70
CA GLU A 35 -22.41 23.73 100.33
C GLU A 35 -23.08 22.85 101.40
N LYS A 36 -24.17 23.37 101.98
CA LYS A 36 -25.01 22.69 102.98
C LYS A 36 -25.72 21.45 102.39
N PRO A 37 -25.99 20.40 103.17
CA PRO A 37 -26.66 19.19 102.68
C PRO A 37 -28.12 19.48 102.29
N GLN A 38 -28.45 19.26 101.01
CA GLN A 38 -29.81 19.29 100.46
C GLN A 38 -30.61 18.05 100.93
N PRO A 39 -31.92 18.17 101.25
CA PRO A 39 -32.72 17.03 101.72
C PRO A 39 -32.87 15.93 100.66
N PHE A 40 -32.77 14.66 101.07
CA PHE A 40 -32.88 13.44 100.23
C PHE A 40 -34.07 13.44 99.25
N LYS A 41 -35.20 14.04 99.65
CA LYS A 41 -36.42 14.16 98.84
C LYS A 41 -36.24 15.03 97.59
N HIS A 42 -35.35 16.04 97.66
CA HIS A 42 -35.02 16.93 96.55
C HIS A 42 -34.07 16.24 95.54
N GLN A 43 -33.10 15.47 96.04
CA GLN A 43 -32.21 14.66 95.20
C GLN A 43 -32.96 13.55 94.44
N LEU A 44 -33.96 12.94 95.08
CA LEU A 44 -34.82 11.97 94.41
C LEU A 44 -35.63 12.62 93.27
N TYR A 45 -36.23 13.79 93.52
CA TYR A 45 -36.98 14.54 92.51
C TYR A 45 -36.12 15.00 91.32
N GLU A 46 -34.90 15.46 91.59
CA GLU A 46 -33.94 15.85 90.55
C GLU A 46 -33.46 14.64 89.72
N SER A 47 -33.23 13.50 90.36
CA SER A 47 -32.89 12.24 89.71
C SER A 47 -34.00 11.77 88.77
N THR A 48 -35.26 11.80 89.22
CA THR A 48 -36.42 11.42 88.38
C THR A 48 -36.61 12.41 87.23
N GLN A 49 -36.43 13.71 87.46
CA GLN A 49 -36.48 14.76 86.43
C GLN A 49 -35.35 14.60 85.40
N GLN A 50 -34.13 14.26 85.82
CA GLN A 50 -33.00 14.00 84.91
C GLN A 50 -33.22 12.73 84.10
N ARG A 51 -33.79 11.68 84.70
CA ARG A 51 -34.14 10.44 83.99
C ARG A 51 -35.24 10.69 82.95
N LEU A 52 -36.30 11.40 83.31
CA LEU A 52 -37.36 11.80 82.37
C LEU A 52 -36.85 12.71 81.25
N LYS A 53 -35.89 13.60 81.53
CA LYS A 53 -35.22 14.41 80.50
C LYS A 53 -34.37 13.55 79.56
N ARG A 54 -33.67 12.53 80.07
CA ARG A 54 -32.92 11.58 79.23
C ARG A 54 -33.85 10.73 78.37
N GLU A 55 -34.91 10.19 78.94
CA GLU A 55 -35.89 9.39 78.21
C GLU A 55 -36.62 10.23 77.15
N ARG A 56 -36.96 11.49 77.44
CA ARG A 56 -37.49 12.43 76.43
C ARG A 56 -36.47 12.77 75.35
N ALA A 57 -35.20 13.01 75.71
CA ALA A 57 -34.15 13.29 74.73
C ALA A 57 -33.84 12.06 73.84
N GLU A 58 -33.94 10.84 74.37
CA GLU A 58 -33.85 9.61 73.58
C GLU A 58 -35.07 9.42 72.69
N GLN A 59 -36.29 9.65 73.18
CA GLN A 59 -37.51 9.64 72.35
C GLN A 59 -37.48 10.71 71.26
N GLU A 60 -36.96 11.91 71.52
CA GLU A 60 -36.76 12.97 70.53
C GLU A 60 -35.70 12.59 69.49
N ARG A 61 -34.62 11.91 69.89
CA ARG A 61 -33.65 11.34 68.93
C ARG A 61 -34.29 10.25 68.07
N TYR A 62 -35.04 9.33 68.65
CA TYR A 62 -35.72 8.26 67.91
C TYR A 62 -36.81 8.81 66.98
N SER A 63 -37.54 9.85 67.40
CA SER A 63 -38.53 10.52 66.54
C SER A 63 -37.88 11.30 65.40
N GLN A 64 -36.72 11.94 65.63
CA GLN A 64 -35.90 12.55 64.58
C GLN A 64 -35.41 11.52 63.54
N TYR A 65 -35.04 10.31 63.97
CA TYR A 65 -34.72 9.21 63.04
C TYR A 65 -35.94 8.65 62.32
N GLN A 66 -37.14 8.67 62.93
CA GLN A 66 -38.41 8.29 62.28
C GLN A 66 -38.92 9.33 61.27
N THR A 67 -38.54 10.61 61.40
CA THR A 67 -38.88 11.66 60.41
C THR A 67 -38.05 11.62 59.13
N GLN A 68 -37.03 10.75 59.03
CA GLN A 68 -36.40 10.48 57.74
C GLN A 68 -37.33 9.57 56.95
N SER A 69 -38.21 10.18 56.14
CA SER A 69 -39.24 9.46 55.39
C SER A 69 -38.62 8.25 54.67
N GLN A 70 -39.30 7.11 54.71
CA GLN A 70 -38.88 5.94 53.92
C GLN A 70 -38.58 6.35 52.47
N GLY A 71 -39.36 7.28 51.91
CA GLY A 71 -39.14 7.86 50.59
C GLY A 71 -37.77 8.53 50.40
N GLY A 72 -37.23 9.26 51.38
CA GLY A 72 -35.90 9.86 51.30
C GLY A 72 -34.77 8.82 51.33
N ARG A 73 -34.93 7.75 52.11
CA ARG A 73 -33.99 6.61 52.12
C ARG A 73 -34.05 5.82 50.82
N TYR A 74 -35.26 5.56 50.29
CA TYR A 74 -35.44 4.94 48.98
C TYR A 74 -34.87 5.82 47.86
N ALA A 75 -35.09 7.13 47.88
CA ALA A 75 -34.53 8.05 46.90
C ALA A 75 -33.00 8.09 46.94
N ALA A 76 -32.40 8.16 48.14
CA ALA A 76 -30.94 8.11 48.29
C ALA A 76 -30.35 6.76 47.84
N LEU A 77 -31.06 5.65 48.13
CA LEU A 77 -30.66 4.31 47.68
C LEU A 77 -30.76 4.20 46.15
N MET A 78 -31.85 4.65 45.54
CA MET A 78 -32.05 4.64 44.09
C MET A 78 -31.04 5.54 43.37
N PHE A 79 -30.73 6.71 43.93
CA PHE A 79 -29.69 7.59 43.40
C PHE A 79 -28.31 6.94 43.48
N ALA A 80 -27.95 6.34 44.62
CA ALA A 80 -26.70 5.60 44.76
C ALA A 80 -26.63 4.44 43.76
N LEU A 81 -27.70 3.66 43.62
CA LEU A 81 -27.77 2.53 42.72
C LEU A 81 -27.64 2.97 41.25
N ALA A 82 -28.31 4.05 40.86
CA ALA A 82 -28.17 4.65 39.53
C ALA A 82 -26.73 5.17 39.30
N PHE A 83 -26.18 5.95 40.24
CA PHE A 83 -24.82 6.49 40.13
C PHE A 83 -23.76 5.40 40.01
N PHE A 84 -23.81 4.36 40.86
CA PHE A 84 -22.88 3.24 40.79
C PHE A 84 -23.12 2.36 39.56
N SER A 85 -24.36 2.16 39.13
CA SER A 85 -24.66 1.37 37.92
C SER A 85 -24.21 2.09 36.65
N THR A 86 -24.47 3.39 36.54
CA THR A 86 -23.99 4.22 35.43
C THR A 86 -22.47 4.35 35.46
N GLY A 87 -21.87 4.52 36.64
CA GLY A 87 -20.42 4.55 36.80
C GLY A 87 -19.78 3.20 36.43
N ALA A 88 -20.36 2.08 36.84
CA ALA A 88 -19.89 0.74 36.47
C ALA A 88 -20.09 0.46 34.97
N TYR A 89 -21.19 0.92 34.37
CA TYR A 89 -21.42 0.83 32.94
C TYR A 89 -20.42 1.68 32.15
N TYR A 90 -20.16 2.91 32.58
CA TYR A 90 -19.17 3.79 31.97
C TYR A 90 -17.74 3.24 32.10
N LEU A 91 -17.36 2.75 33.28
CA LEU A 91 -16.07 2.09 33.49
C LEU A 91 -15.99 0.76 32.71
N GLY A 92 -17.12 0.07 32.54
CA GLY A 92 -17.25 -1.15 31.73
C GLY A 92 -17.19 -0.89 30.23
N SER A 93 -17.70 0.25 29.75
CA SER A 93 -17.61 0.67 28.35
C SER A 93 -16.24 1.24 27.99
N LEU A 94 -15.42 1.59 28.97
CA LEU A 94 -13.99 1.86 28.81
C LEU A 94 -13.15 0.59 28.62
N LYS A 95 -13.74 -0.62 28.64
CA LYS A 95 -13.02 -1.83 28.23
C LYS A 95 -12.55 -1.66 26.78
N PRO A 96 -11.25 -1.82 26.50
CA PRO A 96 -10.78 -1.81 25.12
C PRO A 96 -11.50 -2.92 24.34
N ALA A 97 -11.78 -2.65 23.07
CA ALA A 97 -12.36 -3.65 22.17
C ALA A 97 -11.53 -4.94 22.21
N GLU A 98 -12.20 -6.08 22.25
CA GLU A 98 -11.49 -7.36 22.23
C GLU A 98 -10.70 -7.48 20.92
N LEU A 99 -9.45 -7.94 21.03
CA LEU A 99 -8.63 -8.20 19.86
C LEU A 99 -9.26 -9.36 19.07
N PRO A 100 -9.34 -9.28 17.73
CA PRO A 100 -9.91 -10.37 16.96
C PRO A 100 -9.10 -11.66 17.15
N SER A 101 -9.81 -12.76 17.42
CA SER A 101 -9.23 -14.09 17.66
C SER A 101 -8.88 -14.83 16.37
N SER A 102 -9.43 -14.40 15.23
CA SER A 102 -9.13 -14.98 13.91
C SER A 102 -7.83 -14.40 13.30
N SER A 103 -7.12 -15.24 12.57
CA SER A 103 -5.94 -14.85 11.78
C SER A 103 -6.30 -14.25 10.41
N THR A 104 -7.58 -14.31 10.04
CA THR A 104 -8.13 -13.73 8.80
C THR A 104 -9.32 -12.83 9.15
N THR A 105 -9.72 -11.97 8.22
CA THR A 105 -10.93 -11.16 8.37
C THR A 105 -11.77 -11.29 7.11
N SER A 106 -12.95 -11.91 7.22
CA SER A 106 -13.89 -12.02 6.11
C SER A 106 -14.51 -10.66 5.79
N LEU A 107 -15.06 -10.50 4.59
CA LEU A 107 -15.72 -9.26 4.19
C LEU A 107 -16.97 -8.95 5.04
N SER A 108 -17.66 -9.99 5.52
CA SER A 108 -18.83 -9.86 6.41
C SER A 108 -18.48 -9.43 7.84
N ASP A 109 -17.23 -9.65 8.28
CA ASP A 109 -16.79 -9.29 9.63
C ASP A 109 -16.20 -7.87 9.71
N ILE A 110 -16.08 -7.16 8.58
CA ILE A 110 -15.55 -5.80 8.55
C ILE A 110 -16.59 -4.81 9.07
N VAL A 111 -16.13 -3.89 9.90
CA VAL A 111 -16.85 -2.66 10.18
C VAL A 111 -16.50 -1.62 9.12
N SER A 112 -17.49 -1.15 8.35
CA SER A 112 -17.29 -0.12 7.32
C SER A 112 -16.47 1.07 7.84
N PRO A 113 -15.44 1.53 7.11
CA PRO A 113 -14.65 2.68 7.49
C PRO A 113 -15.52 3.94 7.65
N ARG A 114 -15.28 4.70 8.72
CA ARG A 114 -15.98 5.97 9.00
C ARG A 114 -15.10 7.17 8.64
N HIS A 115 -14.83 7.35 7.36
CA HIS A 115 -14.07 8.50 6.88
C HIS A 115 -14.87 9.81 7.03
N ASN A 116 -14.20 10.89 7.39
CA ASN A 116 -14.80 12.22 7.52
C ASN A 116 -14.26 13.17 6.44
N VAL A 117 -14.90 13.13 5.28
CA VAL A 117 -14.63 14.01 4.13
C VAL A 117 -15.61 15.19 4.07
N SER A 118 -16.22 15.56 5.20
CA SER A 118 -17.09 16.74 5.23
C SER A 118 -16.29 18.01 4.91
N PRO A 119 -16.87 18.98 4.16
CA PRO A 119 -16.17 20.22 3.82
C PRO A 119 -15.61 20.96 5.04
N SER A 120 -16.34 20.98 6.16
CA SER A 120 -15.87 21.64 7.40
C SER A 120 -14.65 20.97 8.00
N ASN A 121 -14.58 19.62 8.01
CA ASN A 121 -13.42 18.90 8.50
C ASN A 121 -12.20 19.12 7.61
N LEU A 122 -12.37 19.06 6.29
CA LEU A 122 -11.29 19.24 5.33
C LEU A 122 -10.78 20.69 5.30
N GLN A 123 -11.65 21.68 5.44
CA GLN A 123 -11.26 23.09 5.60
C GLN A 123 -10.51 23.34 6.91
N ALA A 124 -10.92 22.70 8.01
CA ALA A 124 -10.17 22.77 9.26
C ALA A 124 -8.78 22.11 9.13
N ALA A 125 -8.71 20.95 8.47
CA ALA A 125 -7.45 20.25 8.21
C ALA A 125 -6.50 21.07 7.32
N TRP A 126 -7.03 21.87 6.39
CA TRP A 126 -6.22 22.75 5.55
C TRP A 126 -5.30 23.66 6.37
N ALA A 127 -5.80 24.24 7.47
CA ALA A 127 -4.97 25.09 8.34
C ALA A 127 -3.81 24.30 8.96
N ASP A 128 -4.07 23.08 9.45
CA ASP A 128 -3.04 22.20 10.00
C ASP A 128 -1.99 21.83 8.92
N PHE A 129 -2.43 21.54 7.69
CA PHE A 129 -1.52 21.23 6.58
C PHE A 129 -0.66 22.43 6.18
N VAL A 130 -1.23 23.64 6.14
CA VAL A 130 -0.49 24.86 5.85
C VAL A 130 0.56 25.14 6.93
N GLU A 131 0.26 24.87 8.20
CA GLU A 131 1.24 24.98 9.29
C GLU A 131 2.38 23.97 9.13
N ILE A 132 2.08 22.76 8.67
CA ILE A 132 3.08 21.70 8.49
C ILE A 132 3.97 21.94 7.27
N LEU A 133 3.35 22.29 6.12
CA LEU A 133 3.98 22.26 4.80
C LEU A 133 4.31 23.64 4.24
N GLY A 134 3.72 24.71 4.76
CA GLY A 134 3.67 26.01 4.09
C GLY A 134 2.52 26.10 3.09
N LYS A 135 1.96 27.30 2.93
CA LYS A 135 0.75 27.54 2.13
C LYS A 135 0.93 27.16 0.65
N GLU A 136 2.12 27.40 0.12
CA GLU A 136 2.53 27.12 -1.24
C GLU A 136 2.59 25.62 -1.57
N ASN A 137 2.61 24.76 -0.54
CA ASN A 137 2.72 23.30 -0.68
C ASN A 137 1.40 22.57 -0.35
N VAL A 138 0.29 23.31 -0.30
CA VAL A 138 -1.08 22.80 -0.12
C VAL A 138 -1.96 23.35 -1.24
N SER A 139 -2.23 22.53 -2.27
CA SER A 139 -3.00 22.96 -3.43
C SER A 139 -4.48 22.60 -3.34
N THR A 140 -5.32 23.56 -3.71
CA THR A 140 -6.75 23.44 -3.99
C THR A 140 -7.07 23.73 -5.47
N GLN A 141 -6.05 23.86 -6.33
CA GLN A 141 -6.25 24.27 -7.71
C GLN A 141 -6.88 23.14 -8.51
N ASN A 142 -7.89 23.45 -9.34
CA ASN A 142 -8.60 22.44 -10.10
C ASN A 142 -7.65 21.59 -10.99
N THR A 143 -6.69 22.24 -11.64
CA THR A 143 -5.69 21.55 -12.48
C THR A 143 -4.93 20.49 -11.70
N ASP A 144 -4.48 20.79 -10.48
CA ASP A 144 -3.77 19.83 -9.64
C ASP A 144 -4.70 18.70 -9.22
N LEU A 145 -5.90 19.03 -8.75
CA LEU A 145 -6.86 18.00 -8.31
C LEU A 145 -7.23 17.04 -9.46
N GLU A 146 -7.38 17.53 -10.70
CA GLU A 146 -7.65 16.70 -11.89
C GLU A 146 -6.47 15.78 -12.23
N MET A 147 -5.25 16.30 -12.30
CA MET A 147 -4.04 15.51 -12.62
C MET A 147 -3.73 14.41 -11.59
N HIS A 148 -4.26 14.55 -10.36
CA HIS A 148 -4.08 13.59 -9.27
C HIS A 148 -5.29 12.68 -9.04
N SER A 149 -6.27 12.68 -9.96
CA SER A 149 -7.46 11.82 -9.84
C SER A 149 -7.44 10.61 -10.77
N GLY A 150 -6.80 10.71 -11.93
CA GLY A 150 -6.73 9.64 -12.90
C GLY A 150 -5.82 9.97 -14.08
N SER A 151 -5.87 9.15 -15.12
CA SER A 151 -5.12 9.36 -16.36
C SER A 151 -5.80 8.68 -17.55
N ASP A 152 -5.48 9.15 -18.75
CA ASP A 152 -6.01 8.62 -20.02
C ASP A 152 -5.57 7.19 -20.33
N TRP A 153 -4.49 6.74 -19.69
CA TRP A 153 -3.92 5.40 -19.84
C TRP A 153 -4.36 4.44 -18.72
N SER A 154 -5.18 4.91 -17.76
CA SER A 154 -5.74 4.02 -16.76
C SER A 154 -6.91 3.21 -17.32
N SER A 155 -6.89 1.90 -17.02
CA SER A 155 -7.99 0.97 -17.27
C SER A 155 -9.23 1.30 -16.42
N TYR A 156 -9.05 2.04 -15.32
CA TYR A 156 -10.16 2.50 -14.49
C TYR A 156 -10.88 3.71 -15.09
N ALA A 157 -12.20 3.72 -15.04
CA ALA A 157 -13.02 4.86 -15.45
C ALA A 157 -13.37 5.69 -14.22
N LEU A 158 -12.76 6.87 -14.08
CA LEU A 158 -13.04 7.78 -12.98
C LEU A 158 -14.50 8.24 -13.01
N LYS A 159 -15.16 8.27 -11.84
CA LYS A 159 -16.48 8.90 -11.69
C LYS A 159 -16.34 10.40 -11.43
N GLU A 160 -17.41 11.15 -11.68
CA GLU A 160 -17.41 12.62 -11.57
C GLU A 160 -17.06 13.13 -10.16
N ASP A 161 -17.39 12.36 -9.12
CA ASP A 161 -17.15 12.70 -7.71
C ASP A 161 -15.82 12.17 -7.14
N GLU A 162 -15.06 11.39 -7.91
CA GLU A 162 -13.81 10.76 -7.47
C GLU A 162 -12.63 11.73 -7.66
N ARG A 163 -12.51 12.71 -6.75
CA ARG A 163 -11.45 13.73 -6.76
C ARG A 163 -10.92 14.00 -5.34
N PRO A 164 -9.62 14.31 -5.13
CA PRO A 164 -9.19 14.76 -3.81
C PRO A 164 -9.72 16.18 -3.53
N PHE A 165 -9.79 16.55 -2.26
CA PHE A 165 -10.08 17.93 -1.85
C PHE A 165 -8.82 18.81 -1.87
N LEU A 166 -7.66 18.22 -1.55
CA LEU A 166 -6.36 18.88 -1.53
C LEU A 166 -5.28 17.98 -2.11
N VAL A 167 -4.26 18.59 -2.72
CA VAL A 167 -2.95 17.94 -2.94
C VAL A 167 -1.92 18.53 -1.98
N LEU A 168 -1.20 17.65 -1.30
CA LEU A 168 -0.19 17.98 -0.30
C LEU A 168 1.19 17.62 -0.82
N TYR A 169 2.14 18.55 -0.75
CA TYR A 169 3.50 18.38 -1.29
C TYR A 169 4.57 18.40 -0.18
N PRO A 170 4.71 17.32 0.62
CA PRO A 170 5.77 17.21 1.60
C PRO A 170 7.15 17.03 0.94
N SER A 171 8.18 17.44 1.66
CA SER A 171 9.59 17.40 1.26
C SER A 171 10.46 16.54 2.18
N THR A 172 9.92 16.11 3.33
CA THR A 172 10.64 15.28 4.32
C THR A 172 9.76 14.17 4.88
N THR A 173 10.39 13.11 5.41
CA THR A 173 9.69 12.02 6.10
C THR A 173 8.89 12.52 7.31
N GLU A 174 9.42 13.51 8.04
CA GLU A 174 8.78 14.13 9.19
C GLU A 174 7.51 14.91 8.81
N GLU A 175 7.51 15.61 7.67
CA GLU A 175 6.31 16.27 7.14
C GLU A 175 5.24 15.25 6.78
N VAL A 176 5.59 14.17 6.07
CA VAL A 176 4.65 13.08 5.75
C VAL A 176 4.06 12.47 7.03
N SER A 177 4.89 12.23 8.04
CA SER A 177 4.47 11.75 9.37
C SER A 177 3.47 12.69 10.04
N ARG A 178 3.75 14.00 10.07
CA ARG A 178 2.86 15.01 10.66
C ARG A 178 1.54 15.13 9.90
N VAL A 179 1.57 15.11 8.57
CA VAL A 179 0.36 15.09 7.71
C VAL A 179 -0.49 13.87 8.03
N MET A 180 0.11 12.68 8.09
CA MET A 180 -0.62 11.45 8.41
C MET A 180 -1.24 11.49 9.81
N ARG A 181 -0.61 12.11 10.81
CA ARG A 181 -1.23 12.30 12.14
C ARG A 181 -2.50 13.14 12.07
N VAL A 182 -2.50 14.21 11.28
CA VAL A 182 -3.70 15.03 11.05
C VAL A 182 -4.79 14.20 10.38
N CYS A 183 -4.44 13.48 9.30
CA CYS A 183 -5.38 12.60 8.61
C CYS A 183 -5.94 11.52 9.54
N HIS A 184 -5.11 10.92 10.38
CA HIS A 184 -5.49 9.90 11.34
C HIS A 184 -6.46 10.44 12.40
N GLN A 185 -6.15 11.58 13.01
CA GLN A 185 -7.01 12.21 14.02
C GLN A 185 -8.35 12.66 13.45
N ARG A 186 -8.36 13.11 12.19
CA ARG A 186 -9.54 13.66 11.51
C ARG A 186 -10.27 12.65 10.64
N LEU A 187 -9.83 11.39 10.59
CA LEU A 187 -10.40 10.32 9.77
C LEU A 187 -10.44 10.66 8.26
N ILE A 188 -9.41 11.33 7.75
CA ILE A 188 -9.31 11.76 6.35
C ILE A 188 -8.59 10.67 5.55
N PRO A 189 -9.20 10.11 4.49
CA PRO A 189 -8.55 9.15 3.62
C PRO A 189 -7.47 9.81 2.76
N VAL A 190 -6.46 9.03 2.40
CA VAL A 190 -5.24 9.50 1.74
C VAL A 190 -4.93 8.64 0.53
N THR A 191 -4.75 9.29 -0.61
CA THR A 191 -4.22 8.66 -1.82
C THR A 191 -2.77 9.09 -2.03
N PRO A 192 -1.80 8.16 -2.05
CA PRO A 192 -0.42 8.51 -2.37
C PRO A 192 -0.22 8.66 -3.88
N TYR A 193 0.64 9.60 -4.26
CA TYR A 193 0.99 9.90 -5.63
C TYR A 193 2.50 10.12 -5.78
N SER A 194 3.05 9.61 -6.88
CA SER A 194 4.46 9.75 -7.23
C SER A 194 4.58 10.05 -8.72
N GLY A 195 4.91 9.08 -9.58
CA GLY A 195 5.03 9.33 -11.02
C GLY A 195 3.70 9.44 -11.78
N GLY A 196 2.56 9.03 -11.20
CA GLY A 196 1.25 9.08 -11.87
C GLY A 196 1.06 8.14 -13.07
N THR A 197 1.96 7.17 -13.27
CA THR A 197 2.02 6.32 -14.47
C THR A 197 1.32 4.97 -14.35
N SER A 198 0.77 4.61 -13.18
CA SER A 198 0.14 3.31 -12.93
C SER A 198 -1.20 3.12 -13.66
N LEU A 199 -1.57 1.88 -13.98
CA LEU A 199 -2.66 1.59 -14.93
C LEU A 199 -4.00 1.17 -14.29
N GLU A 200 -3.99 0.44 -13.16
CA GLU A 200 -5.19 -0.24 -12.62
C GLU A 200 -6.02 0.59 -11.60
N GLY A 201 -6.03 1.93 -11.74
CA GLY A 201 -6.79 2.81 -10.84
C GLY A 201 -6.15 3.04 -9.47
N HIS A 202 -4.84 2.82 -9.35
CA HIS A 202 -4.08 2.87 -8.08
C HIS A 202 -4.20 4.19 -7.34
N PHE A 203 -4.24 5.32 -8.06
CA PHE A 203 -4.33 6.66 -7.48
C PHE A 203 -5.70 7.32 -7.69
N ALA A 204 -6.73 6.55 -8.06
CA ALA A 204 -8.09 7.06 -8.09
C ALA A 204 -8.59 7.32 -6.65
N PRO A 205 -8.99 8.55 -6.30
CA PRO A 205 -9.40 8.94 -4.95
C PRO A 205 -10.86 8.55 -4.68
N THR A 206 -11.17 7.25 -4.73
CA THR A 206 -12.53 6.70 -4.58
C THR A 206 -13.21 7.00 -3.24
N ARG A 207 -12.45 7.49 -2.25
CA ARG A 207 -12.94 7.94 -0.94
C ARG A 207 -12.83 9.46 -0.75
N GLY A 208 -12.48 10.22 -1.79
CA GLY A 208 -12.15 11.64 -1.70
C GLY A 208 -10.92 11.88 -0.82
N GLY A 209 -11.03 12.83 0.12
CA GLY A 209 -9.96 13.11 1.09
C GLY A 209 -8.82 13.93 0.52
N VAL A 210 -7.58 13.52 0.74
CA VAL A 210 -6.39 14.24 0.26
C VAL A 210 -5.47 13.36 -0.56
N CYS A 211 -4.76 13.96 -1.50
CA CYS A 211 -3.65 13.34 -2.21
C CYS A 211 -2.32 13.80 -1.61
N ILE A 212 -1.39 12.88 -1.35
CA ILE A 212 0.00 13.21 -0.98
C ILE A 212 0.87 12.95 -2.19
N ASP A 213 1.39 14.02 -2.80
CA ASP A 213 2.33 13.93 -3.91
C ASP A 213 3.77 14.12 -3.40
N PHE A 214 4.58 13.09 -3.61
CA PHE A 214 5.97 13.04 -3.20
C PHE A 214 6.92 13.86 -4.08
N ARG A 215 6.47 14.61 -5.10
CA ARG A 215 7.33 15.31 -6.07
C ARG A 215 8.44 16.20 -5.49
N ARG A 216 8.34 16.65 -4.23
CA ARG A 216 9.40 17.43 -3.53
C ARG A 216 10.41 16.56 -2.76
N MET A 217 10.28 15.24 -2.85
CA MET A 217 11.16 14.22 -2.30
C MET A 217 11.87 13.49 -3.46
N ASP A 218 12.70 14.22 -4.20
CA ASP A 218 13.31 13.84 -5.48
C ASP A 218 14.85 13.68 -5.40
N ARG A 219 15.40 13.52 -4.19
CA ARG A 219 16.86 13.54 -3.99
C ARG A 219 17.48 12.15 -3.88
N ILE A 220 18.69 12.02 -4.42
CA ILE A 220 19.64 10.98 -4.04
C ILE A 220 20.30 11.40 -2.71
N LEU A 221 20.05 10.66 -1.65
CA LEU A 221 20.54 10.94 -0.31
C LEU A 221 21.97 10.39 -0.08
N GLY A 222 22.35 9.35 -0.82
CA GLY A 222 23.72 8.81 -0.76
C GLY A 222 23.99 7.73 -1.80
N LEU A 223 25.19 7.75 -2.39
CA LEU A 223 25.66 6.76 -3.36
C LEU A 223 26.90 6.04 -2.81
N HIS A 224 26.76 4.73 -2.56
CA HIS A 224 27.84 3.89 -2.01
C HIS A 224 28.43 3.02 -3.12
N LYS A 225 29.25 3.62 -3.99
CA LYS A 225 29.78 2.97 -5.21
C LYS A 225 30.47 1.62 -4.94
N ARG A 226 31.24 1.53 -3.85
CA ARG A 226 31.98 0.31 -3.46
C ARG A 226 31.08 -0.80 -2.93
N ASP A 227 29.93 -0.43 -2.38
CA ASP A 227 28.96 -1.37 -1.80
C ASP A 227 27.84 -1.73 -2.80
N LEU A 228 27.80 -1.03 -3.94
CA LEU A 228 26.81 -1.18 -5.01
C LEU A 228 25.39 -1.01 -4.45
N ASP A 229 25.16 0.13 -3.79
CA ASP A 229 23.84 0.57 -3.34
C ASP A 229 23.71 2.10 -3.36
N VAL A 230 22.46 2.56 -3.40
CA VAL A 230 22.08 3.98 -3.40
C VAL A 230 20.90 4.18 -2.45
N VAL A 231 20.85 5.31 -1.77
CA VAL A 231 19.73 5.76 -0.93
C VAL A 231 19.05 6.92 -1.64
N VAL A 232 17.74 6.79 -1.90
CA VAL A 232 16.96 7.73 -2.71
C VAL A 232 15.61 8.04 -2.06
N GLN A 233 15.08 9.22 -2.36
CA GLN A 233 13.71 9.60 -2.04
C GLN A 233 12.71 9.11 -3.13
N PRO A 234 11.41 9.00 -2.82
CA PRO A 234 10.42 8.32 -3.67
C PRO A 234 10.16 8.97 -5.03
N ALA A 235 10.38 10.28 -5.21
CA ALA A 235 10.14 10.96 -6.49
C ALA A 235 11.36 10.98 -7.43
N VAL A 236 12.44 10.27 -7.07
CA VAL A 236 13.55 10.06 -8.02
C VAL A 236 13.04 9.22 -9.20
N GLY A 237 13.17 9.74 -10.42
CA GLY A 237 12.89 9.01 -11.65
C GLY A 237 13.97 7.96 -11.94
N TRP A 238 13.59 6.76 -12.37
CA TRP A 238 14.58 5.69 -12.60
C TRP A 238 15.53 6.01 -13.77
N GLU A 239 15.05 6.74 -14.77
CA GLU A 239 15.81 7.17 -15.95
C GLU A 239 16.94 8.13 -15.55
N GLU A 240 16.60 9.19 -14.80
CA GLU A 240 17.55 10.16 -14.28
C GLU A 240 18.55 9.52 -13.31
N LEU A 241 18.07 8.62 -12.44
CA LEU A 241 18.95 7.85 -11.55
C LEU A 241 19.99 7.08 -12.37
N ASN A 242 19.58 6.39 -13.43
CA ASN A 242 20.49 5.66 -14.29
C ASN A 242 21.44 6.55 -15.09
N GLU A 243 21.01 7.75 -15.50
CA GLU A 243 21.88 8.75 -16.13
C GLU A 243 23.00 9.21 -15.18
N GLN A 244 22.71 9.37 -13.89
CA GLN A 244 23.73 9.72 -12.89
C GLN A 244 24.66 8.53 -12.59
N LEU A 245 24.11 7.35 -12.31
CA LEU A 245 24.86 6.13 -12.01
C LEU A 245 25.79 5.69 -13.14
N SER A 246 25.38 5.96 -14.37
CA SER A 246 26.10 5.72 -15.61
C SER A 246 27.52 6.25 -15.61
N GLN A 247 27.74 7.41 -15.00
CA GLN A 247 29.04 8.08 -14.92
C GLN A 247 30.07 7.26 -14.13
N ASP A 248 29.59 6.38 -13.25
CA ASP A 248 30.39 5.50 -12.41
C ASP A 248 30.46 4.05 -12.93
N GLY A 249 29.92 3.79 -14.13
CA GLY A 249 29.80 2.43 -14.67
C GLY A 249 28.80 1.57 -13.91
N LEU A 250 27.87 2.19 -13.17
CA LEU A 250 26.80 1.54 -12.41
C LEU A 250 25.45 1.72 -13.11
N PHE A 251 24.50 0.85 -12.78
CA PHE A 251 23.09 1.05 -13.11
C PHE A 251 22.16 0.30 -12.13
N PHE A 252 20.93 0.79 -12.07
CA PHE A 252 19.77 0.22 -11.41
C PHE A 252 18.89 -0.47 -12.47
N PRO A 253 18.76 -1.81 -12.46
CA PRO A 253 18.20 -2.54 -13.61
C PRO A 253 16.70 -2.41 -13.89
N PRO A 254 15.79 -2.32 -12.89
CA PRO A 254 14.37 -2.16 -13.16
C PRO A 254 14.12 -0.96 -14.08
N ASP A 255 13.44 -1.23 -15.19
CA ASP A 255 13.24 -0.30 -16.31
C ASP A 255 11.77 -0.33 -16.79
N PRO A 256 10.80 0.02 -15.92
CA PRO A 256 9.40 0.14 -16.31
C PRO A 256 9.20 1.28 -17.32
N GLY A 257 7.95 1.49 -17.75
CA GLY A 257 7.58 2.59 -18.63
C GLY A 257 8.15 3.96 -18.20
N PRO A 258 8.48 4.86 -19.15
CA PRO A 258 9.04 6.18 -18.86
C PRO A 258 8.19 7.00 -17.88
N GLY A 259 8.86 7.87 -17.11
CA GLY A 259 8.21 8.71 -16.10
C GLY A 259 7.88 8.02 -14.77
N ALA A 260 8.14 6.71 -14.64
CA ALA A 260 8.02 6.02 -13.37
C ALA A 260 9.07 6.50 -12.35
N MET A 261 8.62 6.65 -11.10
CA MET A 261 9.45 7.09 -9.97
C MET A 261 9.53 5.99 -8.92
N ILE A 262 10.64 5.96 -8.17
CA ILE A 262 10.99 4.87 -7.24
C ILE A 262 9.85 4.52 -6.26
N GLY A 263 9.14 5.51 -5.71
CA GLY A 263 8.02 5.28 -4.79
C GLY A 263 6.88 4.50 -5.45
N GLY A 264 6.49 4.89 -6.66
CA GLY A 264 5.48 4.17 -7.46
C GLY A 264 5.95 2.77 -7.86
N MET A 265 7.22 2.63 -8.26
CA MET A 265 7.82 1.33 -8.60
C MET A 265 7.79 0.36 -7.42
N ILE A 266 8.08 0.83 -6.20
CA ILE A 266 7.96 0.04 -4.97
C ILE A 266 6.50 -0.28 -4.71
N GLY A 267 5.62 0.71 -4.84
CA GLY A 267 4.18 0.57 -4.61
C GLY A 267 3.55 -0.54 -5.45
N THR A 268 3.86 -0.62 -6.75
CA THR A 268 3.31 -1.65 -7.64
C THR A 268 4.17 -2.91 -7.71
N GLY A 269 5.40 -2.88 -7.19
CA GLY A 269 6.34 -4.00 -7.32
C GLY A 269 6.75 -4.24 -8.77
N CYS A 270 6.83 -3.18 -9.57
CA CYS A 270 6.91 -3.23 -11.04
C CYS A 270 8.11 -4.04 -11.58
N SER A 271 7.99 -4.42 -12.85
CA SER A 271 9.07 -4.98 -13.67
C SER A 271 9.47 -4.03 -14.81
N GLY A 272 9.65 -4.55 -16.03
CA GLY A 272 10.25 -3.88 -17.18
C GLY A 272 11.04 -4.86 -18.06
N THR A 273 11.59 -4.38 -19.18
CA THR A 273 12.23 -5.24 -20.20
C THR A 273 13.49 -5.98 -19.71
N ASN A 274 14.09 -5.53 -18.61
CA ASN A 274 15.26 -6.16 -17.99
C ASN A 274 14.89 -7.20 -16.91
N ALA A 275 13.61 -7.33 -16.55
CA ALA A 275 13.18 -8.16 -15.42
C ALA A 275 13.53 -9.64 -15.59
N TYR A 276 13.43 -10.17 -16.82
CA TYR A 276 13.86 -11.54 -17.12
C TYR A 276 15.29 -11.85 -16.61
N ARG A 277 16.22 -10.91 -16.80
CA ARG A 277 17.63 -11.11 -16.43
C ARG A 277 17.95 -10.72 -15.00
N TYR A 278 17.31 -9.67 -14.49
CA TYR A 278 17.70 -8.99 -13.26
C TYR A 278 16.69 -9.11 -12.12
N GLY A 279 15.48 -9.62 -12.38
CA GLY A 279 14.37 -9.62 -11.44
C GLY A 279 13.63 -8.28 -11.39
N THR A 280 12.60 -8.21 -10.54
CA THR A 280 11.68 -7.07 -10.45
C THR A 280 12.06 -6.12 -9.32
N MET A 281 11.27 -5.08 -9.07
CA MET A 281 11.51 -4.16 -7.95
C MET A 281 11.69 -4.88 -6.61
N ARG A 282 11.02 -6.02 -6.40
CA ARG A 282 11.14 -6.86 -5.21
C ARG A 282 12.57 -7.33 -4.95
N ASP A 283 13.34 -7.57 -6.01
CA ASP A 283 14.71 -8.02 -5.87
C ASP A 283 15.63 -6.84 -5.54
N TRP A 284 15.34 -5.65 -6.05
CA TRP A 284 16.27 -4.51 -6.04
C TRP A 284 16.19 -3.60 -4.82
N VAL A 285 15.17 -3.74 -3.98
CA VAL A 285 15.03 -2.97 -2.74
C VAL A 285 15.74 -3.66 -1.58
N LEU A 286 16.67 -2.95 -0.95
CA LEU A 286 17.28 -3.40 0.30
C LEU A 286 16.40 -3.00 1.50
N SER A 287 16.15 -1.72 1.70
CA SER A 287 15.46 -1.21 2.90
C SER A 287 14.56 -0.04 2.55
N LEU A 288 13.51 0.15 3.34
CA LEU A 288 12.55 1.23 3.21
C LEU A 288 12.41 1.99 4.52
N THR A 289 12.27 3.32 4.43
CA THR A 289 11.68 4.15 5.48
C THR A 289 10.23 4.42 5.11
N VAL A 290 9.30 4.03 5.98
CA VAL A 290 7.86 4.06 5.71
C VAL A 290 7.14 4.83 6.81
N VAL A 291 6.17 5.67 6.42
CA VAL A 291 5.22 6.31 7.32
C VAL A 291 3.92 5.51 7.31
N LEU A 292 3.50 5.02 8.48
CA LEU A 292 2.27 4.24 8.66
C LEU A 292 1.03 5.15 8.75
N ALA A 293 -0.16 4.54 8.78
CA ALA A 293 -1.44 5.26 8.77
C ALA A 293 -1.61 6.26 9.94
N ASP A 294 -1.01 5.97 11.09
CA ASP A 294 -1.01 6.81 12.29
C ASP A 294 0.11 7.87 12.32
N GLY A 295 0.94 7.90 11.27
CA GLY A 295 2.12 8.74 11.17
C GLY A 295 3.36 8.18 11.86
N THR A 296 3.35 6.93 12.35
CA THR A 296 4.55 6.27 12.87
C THR A 296 5.57 6.06 11.75
N ILE A 297 6.83 6.45 11.98
CA ILE A 297 7.95 6.23 11.05
C ILE A 297 8.64 4.92 11.41
N ILE A 298 8.78 4.02 10.45
CA ILE A 298 9.53 2.78 10.62
C ILE A 298 10.64 2.66 9.57
N LYS A 299 11.68 1.90 9.91
CA LYS A 299 12.70 1.44 8.96
C LYS A 299 12.67 -0.07 8.88
N THR A 300 12.48 -0.62 7.69
CA THR A 300 12.21 -2.06 7.53
C THR A 300 13.42 -2.93 7.82
N ARG A 301 14.64 -2.45 7.51
CA ARG A 301 15.91 -3.06 7.96
C ARG A 301 17.12 -2.14 7.79
N GLN A 302 18.30 -2.62 8.21
CA GLN A 302 19.58 -1.96 7.96
C GLN A 302 20.12 -2.24 6.54
N ARG A 303 21.15 -1.48 6.13
CA ARG A 303 21.76 -1.52 4.77
C ARG A 303 22.38 -2.86 4.31
N PRO A 304 22.91 -3.76 5.19
CA PRO A 304 23.54 -4.98 4.72
C PRO A 304 22.64 -5.85 3.82
N ARG A 305 23.22 -6.40 2.75
CA ARG A 305 22.47 -7.23 1.78
C ARG A 305 21.81 -8.44 2.43
N LYS A 306 22.47 -9.06 3.40
CA LYS A 306 21.96 -10.19 4.17
C LYS A 306 21.51 -9.72 5.55
N SER A 307 20.30 -10.12 5.94
CA SER A 307 19.78 -9.96 7.30
C SER A 307 18.78 -11.07 7.58
N SER A 308 18.79 -11.57 8.81
CA SER A 308 17.76 -12.47 9.35
C SER A 308 17.19 -11.90 10.66
N ALA A 309 17.33 -10.59 10.86
CA ALA A 309 16.86 -9.90 12.06
C ALA A 309 15.36 -9.60 11.93
N GLY A 310 14.51 -10.52 12.41
CA GLY A 310 13.05 -10.36 12.42
C GLY A 310 12.39 -10.69 11.07
N TYR A 311 11.13 -10.25 10.93
CA TYR A 311 10.34 -10.44 9.70
C TYR A 311 10.81 -9.53 8.57
N ASP A 312 10.66 -9.98 7.32
CA ASP A 312 10.96 -9.17 6.14
C ASP A 312 9.82 -8.18 5.84
N LEU A 313 9.81 -7.08 6.59
CA LEU A 313 8.87 -5.99 6.35
C LEU A 313 9.14 -5.26 5.03
N THR A 314 10.35 -5.33 4.48
CA THR A 314 10.64 -4.70 3.17
C THR A 314 9.74 -5.29 2.10
N ARG A 315 9.68 -6.63 2.01
CA ARG A 315 8.82 -7.31 1.03
C ARG A 315 7.32 -7.12 1.26
N LEU A 316 6.92 -6.77 2.48
CA LEU A 316 5.53 -6.47 2.82
C LEU A 316 5.02 -5.19 2.15
N PHE A 317 5.87 -4.16 2.04
CA PHE A 317 5.51 -2.87 1.45
C PHE A 317 5.74 -2.81 -0.06
N ILE A 318 6.53 -3.72 -0.63
CA ILE A 318 6.72 -3.79 -2.09
C ILE A 318 5.50 -4.49 -2.71
N GLY A 319 4.81 -3.80 -3.61
CA GLY A 319 3.54 -4.27 -4.17
C GLY A 319 2.34 -4.00 -3.29
N SER A 320 2.48 -3.22 -2.20
CA SER A 320 1.34 -2.90 -1.33
C SER A 320 0.47 -1.74 -1.86
N GLU A 321 0.87 -1.11 -2.96
CA GLU A 321 0.12 -0.06 -3.67
C GLU A 321 -0.27 1.13 -2.76
N GLY A 322 0.59 1.45 -1.79
CA GLY A 322 0.34 2.50 -0.81
C GLY A 322 -0.80 2.19 0.19
N THR A 323 -1.33 0.97 0.22
CA THR A 323 -2.42 0.58 1.12
C THR A 323 -1.94 0.28 2.54
N LEU A 324 -0.67 -0.04 2.75
CA LEU A 324 -0.12 -0.40 4.06
C LEU A 324 0.74 0.69 4.70
N GLY A 325 1.26 1.62 3.89
CA GLY A 325 2.18 2.67 4.33
C GLY A 325 2.71 3.50 3.17
N LEU A 326 3.33 4.62 3.52
CA LEU A 326 3.87 5.60 2.60
C LEU A 326 5.40 5.54 2.59
N VAL A 327 6.00 5.12 1.47
CA VAL A 327 7.46 5.02 1.33
C VAL A 327 8.07 6.42 1.15
N THR A 328 9.04 6.77 1.99
CA THR A 328 9.69 8.11 1.99
C THR A 328 11.20 8.07 1.74
N GLU A 329 11.82 6.89 1.87
CA GLU A 329 13.22 6.63 1.51
C GLU A 329 13.35 5.17 1.08
N ALA A 330 14.15 4.90 0.05
CA ALA A 330 14.52 3.55 -0.35
C ALA A 330 16.04 3.41 -0.47
N THR A 331 16.57 2.33 0.11
CA THR A 331 17.92 1.86 -0.19
C THR A 331 17.82 0.80 -1.28
N LEU A 332 18.40 1.05 -2.45
CA LEU A 332 18.34 0.19 -3.63
C LEU A 332 19.71 -0.45 -3.90
N LYS A 333 19.70 -1.70 -4.35
CA LYS A 333 20.90 -2.34 -4.90
C LYS A 333 21.27 -1.69 -6.24
N LEU A 334 22.55 -1.71 -6.56
CA LEU A 334 23.10 -1.37 -7.87
C LEU A 334 23.88 -2.55 -8.43
N THR A 335 24.15 -2.50 -9.74
CA THR A 335 25.04 -3.44 -10.42
C THR A 335 25.91 -2.70 -11.45
N ILE A 336 26.92 -3.40 -11.95
CA ILE A 336 27.86 -2.87 -12.95
C ILE A 336 27.22 -2.89 -14.34
N LYS A 337 27.40 -1.83 -15.12
CA LYS A 337 27.00 -1.79 -16.52
C LYS A 337 27.69 -2.91 -17.32
N PRO A 338 26.96 -3.69 -18.13
CA PRO A 338 27.56 -4.71 -18.98
C PRO A 338 28.59 -4.11 -19.94
N LYS A 339 29.68 -4.85 -20.20
CA LYS A 339 30.76 -4.39 -21.11
C LYS A 339 30.33 -4.36 -22.58
N SER A 340 29.33 -5.14 -22.95
CA SER A 340 28.80 -5.25 -24.31
C SER A 340 27.29 -5.46 -24.25
N GLN A 341 26.59 -4.87 -25.20
CA GLN A 341 25.17 -5.08 -25.44
C GLN A 341 24.92 -5.26 -26.95
N ASN A 342 23.87 -5.98 -27.32
CA ASN A 342 23.40 -6.08 -28.71
C ASN A 342 21.87 -6.32 -28.70
N VAL A 343 21.20 -6.04 -29.82
CA VAL A 343 19.78 -6.27 -30.03
C VAL A 343 19.60 -7.11 -31.29
N ALA A 344 18.69 -8.07 -31.27
CA ALA A 344 18.26 -8.79 -32.47
C ALA A 344 16.73 -8.82 -32.58
N VAL A 345 16.23 -9.00 -33.80
CA VAL A 345 14.81 -9.07 -34.11
C VAL A 345 14.55 -10.28 -35.01
N ALA A 346 13.50 -11.03 -34.72
CA ALA A 346 13.08 -12.20 -35.51
C ALA A 346 11.59 -12.18 -35.79
N SER A 347 11.19 -12.44 -37.05
CA SER A 347 9.77 -12.50 -37.44
C SER A 347 9.28 -13.94 -37.61
N PHE A 348 8.00 -14.17 -37.32
CA PHE A 348 7.38 -15.49 -37.27
C PHE A 348 6.09 -15.53 -38.09
N PRO A 349 5.63 -16.73 -38.51
CA PRO A 349 4.37 -16.90 -39.24
C PRO A 349 3.12 -16.74 -38.35
N SER A 350 3.21 -17.07 -37.07
CA SER A 350 2.12 -16.89 -36.09
C SER A 350 2.68 -16.51 -34.72
N ILE A 351 1.81 -15.99 -33.86
CA ILE A 351 2.20 -15.58 -32.50
C ILE A 351 2.55 -16.79 -31.63
N GLN A 352 1.92 -17.94 -31.88
CA GLN A 352 2.25 -19.21 -31.24
C GLN A 352 3.68 -19.65 -31.54
N ASN A 353 4.10 -19.65 -32.81
CA ASN A 353 5.48 -20.00 -33.19
C ASN A 353 6.51 -19.08 -32.51
N ALA A 354 6.19 -17.79 -32.39
CA ALA A 354 7.04 -16.85 -31.67
C ALA A 354 7.10 -17.18 -30.17
N ALA A 355 5.98 -17.46 -29.52
CA ALA A 355 5.95 -17.85 -28.11
C ALA A 355 6.63 -19.21 -27.84
N GLU A 356 6.57 -20.16 -28.76
CA GLU A 356 7.33 -21.42 -28.71
C GLU A 356 8.84 -21.17 -28.76
N CYS A 357 9.28 -20.26 -29.64
CA CYS A 357 10.68 -19.82 -29.70
C CYS A 357 11.16 -19.25 -28.37
N VAL A 358 10.35 -18.37 -27.77
CA VAL A 358 10.63 -17.79 -26.43
C VAL A 358 10.78 -18.90 -25.40
N THR A 359 9.81 -19.81 -25.34
CA THR A 359 9.82 -20.94 -24.40
C THR A 359 11.09 -21.75 -24.56
N ARG A 360 11.50 -22.04 -25.80
CA ARG A 360 12.72 -22.80 -26.09
C ARG A 360 14.00 -22.07 -25.68
N VAL A 361 14.09 -20.76 -25.91
CA VAL A 361 15.22 -19.93 -25.46
C VAL A 361 15.36 -19.99 -23.95
N VAL A 362 14.25 -19.94 -23.22
CA VAL A 362 14.23 -20.02 -21.76
C VAL A 362 14.57 -21.42 -21.26
N GLU A 363 14.01 -22.49 -21.87
CA GLU A 363 14.31 -23.88 -21.54
C GLU A 363 15.78 -24.25 -21.72
N GLU A 364 16.42 -23.72 -22.77
CA GLU A 364 17.86 -23.92 -23.02
C GLU A 364 18.74 -23.07 -22.08
N GLY A 365 18.13 -22.21 -21.25
CA GLY A 365 18.83 -21.41 -20.24
C GLY A 365 19.74 -20.35 -20.85
N ILE A 366 19.43 -19.85 -22.05
CA ILE A 366 20.25 -18.84 -22.71
C ILE A 366 20.09 -17.51 -21.95
N PRO A 367 21.19 -16.92 -21.43
CA PRO A 367 21.12 -15.76 -20.56
C PRO A 367 20.96 -14.46 -21.36
N VAL A 368 19.81 -14.28 -22.02
CA VAL A 368 19.43 -13.02 -22.65
C VAL A 368 19.04 -11.97 -21.61
N ALA A 369 19.22 -10.70 -21.93
CA ALA A 369 18.92 -9.58 -21.05
C ALA A 369 17.45 -9.14 -21.10
N GLY A 370 16.80 -9.37 -22.24
CA GLY A 370 15.39 -9.04 -22.48
C GLY A 370 14.88 -9.87 -23.65
N LEU A 371 13.61 -10.23 -23.58
CA LEU A 371 12.95 -11.11 -24.53
C LEU A 371 11.51 -10.63 -24.69
N GLU A 372 11.27 -9.87 -25.75
CA GLU A 372 10.03 -9.13 -25.95
C GLU A 372 9.29 -9.65 -27.18
N ILE A 373 7.96 -9.66 -27.15
CA ILE A 373 7.13 -10.04 -28.29
C ILE A 373 6.22 -8.88 -28.69
N LEU A 374 5.95 -8.72 -29.99
CA LEU A 374 4.88 -7.90 -30.54
C LEU A 374 4.12 -8.74 -31.58
N ASP A 375 2.79 -8.68 -31.59
CA ASP A 375 1.99 -9.35 -32.62
C ASP A 375 1.89 -8.53 -33.92
N ASP A 376 1.25 -9.12 -34.93
CA ASP A 376 1.04 -8.50 -36.24
C ASP A 376 0.26 -7.18 -36.17
N VAL A 377 -0.77 -7.08 -35.31
CA VAL A 377 -1.57 -5.86 -35.15
C VAL A 377 -0.75 -4.76 -34.48
N GLN A 378 0.05 -5.12 -33.47
CA GLN A 378 0.96 -4.17 -32.82
C GLN A 378 2.02 -3.65 -33.81
N MET A 379 2.61 -4.52 -34.62
CA MET A 379 3.56 -4.11 -35.67
C MET A 379 2.89 -3.20 -36.73
N LYS A 380 1.63 -3.50 -37.09
CA LYS A 380 0.84 -2.64 -37.97
C LYS A 380 0.58 -1.26 -37.37
N CYS A 381 0.18 -1.18 -36.10
CA CYS A 381 -0.03 0.10 -35.43
C CYS A 381 1.25 0.95 -35.39
N ILE A 382 2.42 0.31 -35.21
CA ILE A 382 3.72 0.99 -35.24
C ILE A 382 3.96 1.62 -36.62
N ASN A 383 3.74 0.88 -37.70
CA ASN A 383 3.86 1.39 -39.06
C ASN A 383 2.89 2.56 -39.32
N ASP A 384 1.61 2.39 -38.96
CA ASP A 384 0.57 3.40 -39.19
C ASP A 384 0.81 4.68 -38.38
N SER A 385 1.36 4.55 -37.17
CA SER A 385 1.70 5.69 -36.30
C SER A 385 2.90 6.52 -36.80
N GLN A 386 3.70 5.98 -37.72
CA GLN A 386 4.95 6.60 -38.22
C GLN A 386 5.94 6.95 -37.09
N SER A 387 5.89 6.22 -35.98
CA SER A 387 6.70 6.48 -34.77
C SER A 387 8.13 5.93 -34.86
N THR A 388 8.46 5.15 -35.90
CA THR A 388 9.79 4.60 -36.15
C THR A 388 10.34 5.00 -37.51
N SER A 389 11.67 5.07 -37.65
CA SER A 389 12.35 5.39 -38.92
C SER A 389 12.23 4.32 -40.00
N ARG A 390 11.95 3.08 -39.59
CA ARG A 390 11.82 1.89 -40.43
C ARG A 390 10.37 1.50 -40.62
N GLN A 391 10.06 0.99 -41.81
CA GLN A 391 8.86 0.19 -42.09
C GLN A 391 9.08 -1.26 -41.69
N TRP A 392 8.19 -1.79 -40.85
CA TRP A 392 8.30 -3.13 -40.31
C TRP A 392 7.41 -4.12 -41.04
N LYS A 393 7.79 -5.40 -41.01
CA LYS A 393 6.90 -6.47 -41.44
C LYS A 393 5.78 -6.64 -40.41
N GLU A 394 4.54 -6.56 -40.86
CA GLU A 394 3.32 -6.77 -40.05
C GLU A 394 3.13 -8.27 -39.76
N SER A 395 3.98 -8.80 -38.90
CA SER A 395 3.97 -10.19 -38.47
C SER A 395 4.45 -10.30 -37.03
N PRO A 396 4.07 -11.37 -36.29
CA PRO A 396 4.58 -11.61 -34.95
C PRO A 396 6.10 -11.56 -34.92
N THR A 397 6.64 -10.80 -33.98
CA THR A 397 8.06 -10.41 -33.96
C THR A 397 8.60 -10.49 -32.53
N ILE A 398 9.75 -11.13 -32.36
CA ILE A 398 10.49 -11.19 -31.11
C ILE A 398 11.66 -10.21 -31.17
N PHE A 399 11.86 -9.44 -30.10
CA PHE A 399 13.01 -8.57 -29.88
C PHE A 399 13.85 -9.14 -28.74
N PHE A 400 15.12 -9.41 -29.05
CA PHE A 400 16.10 -9.93 -28.11
C PHE A 400 17.05 -8.83 -27.69
N LYS A 401 17.35 -8.74 -26.39
CA LYS A 401 18.42 -7.91 -25.87
C LYS A 401 19.49 -8.83 -25.29
N PHE A 402 20.75 -8.64 -25.68
CA PHE A 402 21.89 -9.43 -25.23
C PHE A 402 22.82 -8.54 -24.40
N THR A 403 23.36 -9.06 -23.31
CA THR A 403 24.35 -8.33 -22.50
C THR A 403 25.42 -9.28 -21.96
N GLY A 404 26.65 -8.79 -21.82
CA GLY A 404 27.74 -9.58 -21.26
C GLY A 404 29.13 -9.11 -21.72
N THR A 405 30.04 -10.06 -21.90
CA THR A 405 31.30 -9.83 -22.62
C THR A 405 31.06 -9.87 -24.13
N PRO A 406 31.93 -9.27 -24.95
CA PRO A 406 31.79 -9.34 -26.41
C PRO A 406 31.69 -10.77 -26.96
N VAL A 407 32.46 -11.70 -26.40
CA VAL A 407 32.43 -13.13 -26.78
C VAL A 407 31.11 -13.78 -26.36
N GLY A 408 30.66 -13.53 -25.12
CA GLY A 408 29.41 -14.10 -24.62
C GLY A 408 28.18 -13.60 -25.39
N VAL A 409 28.15 -12.31 -25.77
CA VAL A 409 27.06 -11.76 -26.61
C VAL A 409 27.05 -12.45 -27.98
N LYS A 410 28.21 -12.64 -28.61
CA LYS A 410 28.30 -13.34 -29.91
C LYS A 410 27.82 -14.79 -29.81
N GLU A 411 28.18 -15.48 -28.73
CA GLU A 411 27.74 -16.86 -28.46
C GLU A 411 26.22 -16.93 -28.26
N GLN A 412 25.65 -16.05 -27.43
CA GLN A 412 24.20 -15.97 -27.19
C GLN A 412 23.42 -15.74 -28.50
N ILE A 413 23.86 -14.79 -29.34
CA ILE A 413 23.24 -14.52 -30.64
C ILE A 413 23.25 -15.78 -31.51
N GLY A 414 24.39 -16.49 -31.57
CA GLY A 414 24.51 -17.72 -32.35
C GLY A 414 23.62 -18.86 -31.87
N MET A 415 23.40 -18.98 -30.56
CA MET A 415 22.47 -19.97 -29.99
C MET A 415 21.00 -19.59 -30.28
N VAL A 416 20.61 -18.34 -30.05
CA VAL A 416 19.25 -17.86 -30.33
C VAL A 416 18.93 -17.99 -31.81
N GLN A 417 19.85 -17.66 -32.71
CA GLN A 417 19.64 -17.79 -34.16
C GLN A 417 19.33 -19.25 -34.58
N LYS A 418 19.97 -20.24 -33.94
CA LYS A 418 19.67 -21.66 -34.18
C LYS A 418 18.26 -22.01 -33.70
N ILE A 419 17.85 -21.54 -32.52
CA ILE A 419 16.50 -21.78 -31.99
C ILE A 419 15.46 -21.13 -32.91
N VAL A 420 15.64 -19.86 -33.29
CA VAL A 420 14.75 -19.15 -34.22
C VAL A 420 14.56 -19.94 -35.52
N SER A 421 15.65 -20.50 -36.07
CA SER A 421 15.60 -21.32 -37.29
C SER A 421 14.84 -22.64 -37.07
N ALA A 422 14.88 -23.21 -35.87
CA ALA A 422 14.20 -24.45 -35.51
C ALA A 422 12.71 -24.26 -35.19
N THR A 423 12.27 -23.04 -34.84
CA THR A 423 10.89 -22.70 -34.46
C THR A 423 10.19 -21.84 -35.52
N ALA A 424 10.38 -22.19 -36.80
CA ALA A 424 9.75 -21.53 -37.96
C ALA A 424 10.03 -20.01 -38.12
N GLY A 425 11.12 -19.50 -37.55
CA GLY A 425 11.55 -18.12 -37.75
C GLY A 425 11.84 -17.80 -39.22
N ARG A 426 11.29 -16.69 -39.72
CA ARG A 426 11.41 -16.27 -41.13
C ARG A 426 12.58 -15.34 -41.37
N SER A 427 12.97 -14.56 -40.37
CA SER A 427 14.09 -13.63 -40.43
C SER A 427 14.79 -13.57 -39.08
N PHE A 428 16.08 -13.24 -39.10
CA PHE A 428 16.86 -12.94 -37.90
C PHE A 428 17.87 -11.83 -38.25
N GLU A 429 17.68 -10.66 -37.66
CA GLU A 429 18.54 -9.49 -37.86
C GLU A 429 19.11 -9.06 -36.52
N PHE A 430 20.39 -8.75 -36.44
CA PHE A 430 21.02 -8.23 -35.23
C PHE A 430 21.84 -6.98 -35.55
N ALA A 431 21.94 -6.08 -34.57
CA ALA A 431 22.56 -4.79 -34.77
C ALA A 431 24.08 -4.91 -34.98
N ARG A 432 24.60 -4.14 -35.93
CA ARG A 432 26.03 -3.99 -36.26
C ARG A 432 26.69 -2.83 -35.52
N GLY A 433 25.89 -1.96 -34.89
CA GLY A 433 26.37 -0.82 -34.13
C GLY A 433 25.30 -0.17 -33.26
N PRO A 434 25.65 0.88 -32.49
CA PRO A 434 24.74 1.53 -31.54
C PRO A 434 23.47 2.10 -32.15
N ASP A 435 23.56 2.73 -33.32
CA ASP A 435 22.40 3.34 -33.98
C ASP A 435 21.37 2.30 -34.40
N GLU A 436 21.84 1.19 -34.99
CA GLU A 436 20.98 0.05 -35.38
C GLU A 436 20.39 -0.66 -34.15
N MET A 437 21.08 -0.68 -33.00
CA MET A 437 20.47 -1.17 -31.76
C MET A 437 19.28 -0.31 -31.33
N GLN A 438 19.41 1.02 -31.39
CA GLN A 438 18.31 1.93 -31.05
C GLN A 438 17.17 1.82 -32.05
N GLU A 439 17.48 1.74 -33.35
CA GLU A 439 16.49 1.57 -34.41
C GLU A 439 15.72 0.25 -34.22
N LEU A 440 16.42 -0.88 -34.03
CA LEU A 440 15.77 -2.18 -33.87
C LEU A 440 14.91 -2.24 -32.60
N TRP A 441 15.33 -1.62 -31.50
CA TRP A 441 14.57 -1.60 -30.25
C TRP A 441 13.44 -0.55 -30.22
N SER A 442 13.43 0.40 -31.17
CA SER A 442 12.48 1.53 -31.18
C SER A 442 11.02 1.07 -31.27
N ALA A 443 10.72 0.06 -32.09
CA ALA A 443 9.38 -0.50 -32.26
C ALA A 443 8.78 -0.94 -30.91
N ARG A 444 9.56 -1.67 -30.10
CA ARG A 444 9.12 -2.12 -28.77
C ARG A 444 8.83 -0.95 -27.83
N LYS A 445 9.64 0.12 -27.88
CA LYS A 445 9.44 1.32 -27.03
C LYS A 445 8.16 2.09 -27.40
N GLN A 446 7.73 2.02 -28.66
CA GLN A 446 6.56 2.76 -29.14
C GLN A 446 5.23 1.99 -29.02
N ALA A 447 5.23 0.74 -28.53
CA ALA A 447 4.07 -0.13 -28.58
C ALA A 447 2.77 0.49 -28.01
N LEU A 448 2.83 1.07 -26.80
CA LEU A 448 1.65 1.70 -26.20
C LEU A 448 1.21 2.94 -27.00
N TRP A 449 2.15 3.83 -27.31
CA TRP A 449 1.89 5.08 -28.01
C TRP A 449 1.35 4.87 -29.42
N SER A 450 1.81 3.82 -30.11
CA SER A 450 1.34 3.51 -31.47
C SER A 450 -0.14 3.12 -31.45
N VAL A 451 -0.61 2.36 -30.46
CA VAL A 451 -2.05 2.03 -30.33
C VAL A 451 -2.85 3.26 -29.92
N MET A 452 -2.34 4.08 -28.99
CA MET A 452 -3.00 5.33 -28.62
C MET A 452 -3.16 6.29 -29.81
N SER A 453 -2.22 6.30 -30.76
CA SER A 453 -2.31 7.12 -31.96
C SER A 453 -3.41 6.68 -32.93
N MET A 454 -3.97 5.48 -32.76
CA MET A 454 -5.07 4.95 -33.58
C MET A 454 -6.46 5.39 -33.10
N ARG A 455 -6.55 6.23 -32.06
CA ARG A 455 -7.82 6.79 -31.59
C ARG A 455 -8.58 7.46 -32.75
N ARG A 456 -9.84 7.08 -32.90
CA ARG A 456 -10.78 7.61 -33.91
C ARG A 456 -11.37 8.96 -33.50
N GLY A 457 -11.38 9.25 -32.21
CA GLY A 457 -11.91 10.48 -31.63
C GLY A 457 -11.57 10.62 -30.14
N PRO A 458 -11.99 11.72 -29.49
CA PRO A 458 -11.67 12.02 -28.09
C PRO A 458 -12.33 11.05 -27.09
N GLU A 459 -13.41 10.36 -27.50
CA GLU A 459 -14.13 9.40 -26.67
C GLU A 459 -13.47 8.01 -26.65
N ASP A 460 -12.50 7.75 -27.53
CA ASP A 460 -11.79 6.47 -27.56
C ASP A 460 -10.81 6.39 -26.37
N ARG A 461 -10.85 5.23 -25.71
CA ARG A 461 -10.00 4.90 -24.57
C ARG A 461 -9.12 3.69 -24.90
N VAL A 462 -8.04 3.55 -24.15
CA VAL A 462 -7.12 2.42 -24.27
C VAL A 462 -7.10 1.65 -22.97
N TRP A 463 -7.46 0.36 -23.03
CA TRP A 463 -7.31 -0.56 -21.92
C TRP A 463 -5.96 -1.26 -22.06
N THR A 464 -5.05 -1.00 -21.12
CA THR A 464 -3.76 -1.67 -21.06
C THR A 464 -3.78 -2.62 -19.86
N THR A 465 -3.68 -3.91 -20.12
CA THR A 465 -3.74 -4.96 -19.08
C THR A 465 -2.68 -6.00 -19.33
N ASP A 466 -2.37 -6.78 -18.32
CA ASP A 466 -1.34 -7.81 -18.33
C ASP A 466 -1.78 -9.09 -17.61
N VAL A 467 -1.16 -10.22 -17.94
CA VAL A 467 -1.16 -11.45 -17.13
C VAL A 467 0.21 -12.10 -17.26
N ALA A 468 0.51 -13.05 -16.39
CA ALA A 468 1.67 -13.91 -16.57
C ALA A 468 1.29 -15.37 -16.30
N VAL A 469 1.95 -16.29 -16.99
CA VAL A 469 1.75 -17.74 -16.84
C VAL A 469 3.10 -18.46 -16.76
N PRO A 470 3.14 -19.70 -16.26
CA PRO A 470 4.32 -20.54 -16.43
C PRO A 470 4.72 -20.63 -17.91
N MET A 471 6.03 -20.65 -18.19
CA MET A 471 6.55 -20.62 -19.57
C MET A 471 5.96 -21.70 -20.49
N SER A 472 5.68 -22.89 -19.94
CA SER A 472 5.06 -24.00 -20.67
C SER A 472 3.64 -23.71 -21.16
N LYS A 473 2.97 -22.70 -20.63
CA LYS A 473 1.61 -22.28 -20.97
C LYS A 473 1.55 -21.02 -21.83
N LEU A 474 2.68 -20.34 -22.02
CA LEU A 474 2.76 -19.07 -22.74
C LEU A 474 2.24 -19.16 -24.20
N PRO A 475 2.61 -20.18 -25.01
CA PRO A 475 2.11 -20.26 -26.38
C PRO A 475 0.58 -20.43 -26.45
N GLU A 476 0.02 -21.24 -25.56
CA GLU A 476 -1.41 -21.54 -25.49
C GLU A 476 -2.23 -20.27 -25.16
N ILE A 477 -1.86 -19.54 -24.10
CA ILE A 477 -2.63 -18.37 -23.67
C ILE A 477 -2.54 -17.19 -24.65
N ILE A 478 -1.37 -16.96 -25.24
CA ILE A 478 -1.19 -15.85 -26.18
C ILE A 478 -1.99 -16.08 -27.45
N GLU A 479 -1.97 -17.32 -27.98
CA GLU A 479 -2.78 -17.67 -29.16
C GLU A 479 -4.28 -17.52 -28.89
N ALA A 480 -4.77 -18.06 -27.77
CA ALA A 480 -6.17 -17.97 -27.41
C ALA A 480 -6.62 -16.52 -27.17
N THR A 481 -5.79 -15.70 -26.52
CA THR A 481 -6.07 -14.27 -26.31
C THR A 481 -6.07 -13.49 -27.63
N LYS A 482 -5.14 -13.78 -28.54
CA LYS A 482 -5.12 -13.19 -29.89
C LYS A 482 -6.38 -13.53 -30.68
N HIS A 483 -6.86 -14.77 -30.57
CA HIS A 483 -8.10 -15.21 -31.19
C HIS A 483 -9.30 -14.43 -30.63
N ASP A 484 -9.43 -14.34 -29.30
CA ASP A 484 -10.47 -13.54 -28.63
C ASP A 484 -10.50 -12.07 -29.10
N MET A 485 -9.32 -11.46 -29.23
CA MET A 485 -9.18 -10.08 -29.69
C MET A 485 -9.61 -9.94 -31.16
N THR A 486 -9.24 -10.89 -32.01
CA THR A 486 -9.63 -10.89 -33.43
C THR A 486 -11.14 -11.05 -33.60
N GLU A 487 -11.76 -11.99 -32.89
CA GLU A 487 -13.21 -12.23 -32.95
C GLU A 487 -14.03 -11.07 -32.38
N SER A 488 -13.46 -10.30 -31.45
CA SER A 488 -14.13 -9.14 -30.86
C SER A 488 -14.35 -7.98 -31.84
N GLY A 489 -13.58 -7.92 -32.94
CA GLY A 489 -13.59 -6.81 -33.89
C GLY A 489 -12.92 -5.53 -33.37
N LEU A 490 -12.36 -5.53 -32.16
CA LEU A 490 -11.65 -4.39 -31.58
C LEU A 490 -10.25 -4.24 -32.19
N LEU A 491 -9.76 -3.01 -32.29
CA LEU A 491 -8.35 -2.76 -32.56
C LEU A 491 -7.56 -3.06 -31.28
N ALA A 492 -6.82 -4.16 -31.30
CA ALA A 492 -6.18 -4.68 -30.11
C ALA A 492 -4.86 -5.37 -30.46
N GLY A 493 -3.77 -4.94 -29.82
CA GLY A 493 -2.41 -5.47 -30.03
C GLY A 493 -1.88 -6.22 -28.81
N ILE A 494 -1.02 -7.19 -29.05
CA ILE A 494 -0.27 -7.89 -28.01
C ILE A 494 1.18 -7.42 -28.04
N CYS A 495 1.70 -7.09 -26.87
CA CYS A 495 3.14 -7.01 -26.64
C CYS A 495 3.49 -7.65 -25.29
N GLY A 496 4.74 -7.98 -25.00
CA GLY A 496 5.03 -8.67 -23.74
C GLY A 496 6.50 -8.82 -23.41
N HIS A 497 6.81 -8.72 -22.11
CA HIS A 497 8.05 -9.18 -21.50
C HIS A 497 8.04 -10.70 -21.36
N VAL A 498 8.01 -11.42 -22.48
CA VAL A 498 7.67 -12.85 -22.51
C VAL A 498 8.73 -13.78 -21.93
N GLY A 499 9.93 -13.29 -21.62
CA GLY A 499 10.98 -14.09 -20.99
C GLY A 499 10.61 -14.68 -19.63
N ASP A 500 9.72 -14.02 -18.88
CA ASP A 500 9.20 -14.49 -17.60
C ASP A 500 7.70 -14.85 -17.66
N GLY A 501 7.17 -15.04 -18.88
CA GLY A 501 5.80 -15.48 -19.12
C GLY A 501 4.77 -14.36 -19.08
N ASN A 502 5.18 -13.09 -18.94
CA ASN A 502 4.30 -11.94 -18.93
C ASN A 502 4.00 -11.39 -20.34
N PHE A 503 2.73 -11.13 -20.62
CA PHE A 503 2.31 -10.39 -21.80
C PHE A 503 1.15 -9.43 -21.50
N HIS A 504 1.01 -8.44 -22.37
CA HIS A 504 0.05 -7.36 -22.30
C HIS A 504 -0.90 -7.41 -23.49
N ALA A 505 -2.14 -7.00 -23.24
CA ALA A 505 -3.10 -6.63 -24.26
C ALA A 505 -3.34 -5.12 -24.19
N ILE A 506 -3.26 -4.46 -25.35
CA ILE A 506 -3.54 -3.03 -25.50
C ILE A 506 -4.75 -2.90 -26.41
N ILE A 507 -5.89 -2.56 -25.84
CA ILE A 507 -7.21 -2.62 -26.50
C ILE A 507 -7.77 -1.21 -26.65
N LEU A 508 -8.00 -0.76 -27.88
CA LEU A 508 -8.69 0.50 -28.16
C LEU A 508 -10.20 0.25 -28.20
N PHE A 509 -10.97 1.08 -27.49
CA PHE A 509 -12.43 0.94 -27.42
C PHE A 509 -13.12 2.28 -27.18
N ASN A 510 -14.35 2.43 -27.65
CA ASN A 510 -15.26 3.52 -27.27
C ASN A 510 -16.30 3.07 -26.24
N LYS A 511 -17.21 3.97 -25.87
CA LYS A 511 -18.29 3.69 -24.90
C LYS A 511 -19.16 2.48 -25.27
N ASP A 512 -19.47 2.29 -26.55
CA ASP A 512 -20.34 1.20 -27.03
C ASP A 512 -19.60 -0.14 -27.08
N GLU A 513 -18.28 -0.09 -27.30
CA GLU A 513 -17.37 -1.24 -27.35
C GLU A 513 -16.87 -1.69 -25.97
N LYS A 514 -17.09 -0.90 -24.92
CA LYS A 514 -16.57 -1.14 -23.57
C LYS A 514 -16.92 -2.51 -23.02
N ALA A 515 -18.17 -2.95 -23.17
CA ALA A 515 -18.60 -4.25 -22.67
C ALA A 515 -17.86 -5.41 -23.36
N THR A 516 -17.60 -5.27 -24.68
CA THR A 516 -16.82 -6.22 -25.47
C THR A 516 -15.36 -6.26 -25.01
N ALA A 517 -14.74 -5.09 -24.81
CA ALA A 517 -13.37 -4.99 -24.33
C ALA A 517 -13.21 -5.65 -22.95
N GLU A 518 -14.11 -5.35 -22.01
CA GLU A 518 -14.11 -5.97 -20.69
C GLU A 518 -14.32 -7.49 -20.74
N ALA A 519 -15.11 -8.00 -21.70
CA ALA A 519 -15.32 -9.44 -21.86
C ALA A 519 -14.05 -10.15 -22.38
N VAL A 520 -13.30 -9.52 -23.29
CA VAL A 520 -12.00 -10.03 -23.75
C VAL A 520 -11.00 -10.06 -22.60
N VAL A 521 -10.87 -8.95 -21.85
CA VAL A 521 -9.98 -8.88 -20.68
C VAL A 521 -10.36 -9.93 -19.63
N HIS A 522 -11.65 -10.11 -19.36
CA HIS A 522 -12.12 -11.10 -18.40
C HIS A 522 -11.73 -12.53 -18.82
N ARG A 523 -11.91 -12.91 -20.10
CA ARG A 523 -11.48 -14.23 -20.59
C ARG A 523 -9.97 -14.42 -20.53
N MET A 524 -9.18 -13.38 -20.84
CA MET A 524 -7.72 -13.40 -20.72
C MET A 524 -7.28 -13.66 -19.26
N VAL A 525 -7.82 -12.91 -18.30
CA VAL A 525 -7.49 -13.07 -16.87
C VAL A 525 -7.93 -14.44 -16.34
N LYS A 526 -9.15 -14.87 -16.69
CA LYS A 526 -9.67 -16.20 -16.32
C LYS A 526 -8.75 -17.31 -16.80
N ARG A 527 -8.41 -17.28 -18.09
CA ARG A 527 -7.54 -18.27 -18.72
C ARG A 527 -6.15 -18.29 -18.09
N ALA A 528 -5.59 -17.13 -17.72
CA ALA A 528 -4.32 -17.08 -17.01
C ALA A 528 -4.37 -17.86 -15.69
N VAL A 529 -5.39 -17.64 -14.86
CA VAL A 529 -5.56 -18.35 -13.59
C VAL A 529 -5.79 -19.85 -13.81
N GLU A 530 -6.61 -20.24 -14.79
CA GLU A 530 -6.84 -21.66 -15.14
C GLU A 530 -5.57 -22.36 -15.65
N LEU A 531 -4.61 -21.61 -16.18
CA LEU A 531 -3.30 -22.07 -16.64
C LEU A 531 -2.19 -21.86 -15.58
N GLU A 532 -2.55 -21.84 -14.30
CA GLU A 532 -1.61 -21.70 -13.16
C GLU A 532 -0.83 -20.36 -13.16
N GLY A 533 -1.36 -19.35 -13.84
CA GLY A 533 -0.82 -17.99 -13.91
C GLY A 533 -1.39 -17.04 -12.86
N THR A 534 -1.16 -15.75 -13.10
CA THR A 534 -1.55 -14.63 -12.22
C THR A 534 -2.45 -13.64 -12.95
N VAL A 535 -3.35 -13.00 -12.21
CA VAL A 535 -4.28 -11.97 -12.73
C VAL A 535 -3.54 -10.71 -13.19
N THR A 536 -2.31 -10.50 -12.73
CA THR A 536 -1.41 -9.41 -13.16
C THR A 536 0.04 -9.86 -13.05
N GLY A 537 0.85 -9.55 -14.05
CA GLY A 537 2.29 -9.83 -14.03
C GLY A 537 3.07 -8.72 -13.33
N GLU A 538 2.74 -7.47 -13.62
CA GLU A 538 3.54 -6.30 -13.25
C GLU A 538 2.77 -5.00 -12.96
N HIS A 539 1.56 -4.83 -13.49
CA HIS A 539 0.83 -3.56 -13.33
C HIS A 539 0.32 -3.33 -11.91
N GLY A 540 0.07 -4.42 -11.16
CA GLY A 540 -0.57 -4.41 -9.86
C GLY A 540 -2.07 -4.73 -9.94
N VAL A 541 -2.71 -4.72 -8.79
CA VAL A 541 -4.11 -5.11 -8.63
C VAL A 541 -5.03 -3.90 -8.72
N GLY A 542 -4.68 -2.83 -8.03
CA GLY A 542 -5.45 -1.59 -7.97
C GLY A 542 -6.91 -1.84 -7.59
N ILE A 543 -7.81 -1.16 -8.30
CA ILE A 543 -9.26 -1.36 -8.19
C ILE A 543 -9.71 -2.41 -9.21
N VAL A 544 -9.14 -2.36 -10.42
CA VAL A 544 -9.64 -3.08 -11.60
C VAL A 544 -9.53 -4.59 -11.44
N LYS A 545 -8.44 -5.08 -10.83
CA LYS A 545 -8.16 -6.53 -10.75
C LYS A 545 -8.41 -7.17 -9.40
N ARG A 546 -8.74 -6.37 -8.39
CA ARG A 546 -8.94 -6.82 -7.00
C ARG A 546 -9.92 -7.97 -6.84
N ASP A 547 -11.01 -7.97 -7.60
CA ASP A 547 -12.03 -9.01 -7.49
C ASP A 547 -11.63 -10.33 -8.13
N TYR A 548 -10.54 -10.34 -8.91
CA TYR A 548 -9.98 -11.56 -9.46
C TYR A 548 -9.09 -12.32 -8.47
N LEU A 549 -8.56 -11.65 -7.43
CA LEU A 549 -7.63 -12.27 -6.47
C LEU A 549 -8.21 -13.48 -5.74
N LYS A 550 -9.52 -13.49 -5.48
CA LYS A 550 -10.16 -14.64 -4.80
C LYS A 550 -10.16 -15.91 -5.66
N TYR A 551 -10.09 -15.77 -6.98
CA TYR A 551 -10.02 -16.90 -7.91
C TYR A 551 -8.59 -17.41 -8.08
N GLU A 552 -7.59 -16.51 -8.03
CA GLU A 552 -6.19 -16.90 -8.05
C GLU A 552 -5.72 -17.50 -6.71
N LEU A 553 -6.00 -16.82 -5.60
CA LEU A 553 -5.37 -17.10 -4.30
C LEU A 553 -6.32 -17.75 -3.29
N GLY A 554 -7.63 -17.78 -3.57
CA GLY A 554 -8.66 -18.23 -2.65
C GLY A 554 -9.11 -17.15 -1.65
N GLU A 555 -10.36 -17.26 -1.21
CA GLU A 555 -11.00 -16.30 -0.30
C GLU A 555 -10.25 -16.14 1.02
N SER A 556 -9.82 -17.24 1.66
CA SER A 556 -9.08 -17.17 2.93
C SER A 556 -7.75 -16.43 2.81
N THR A 557 -7.09 -16.46 1.65
CA THR A 557 -5.86 -15.70 1.39
C THR A 557 -6.15 -14.20 1.27
N VAL A 558 -7.21 -13.84 0.55
CA VAL A 558 -7.66 -12.44 0.47
C VAL A 558 -8.09 -11.92 1.85
N ASP A 559 -8.74 -12.76 2.66
CA ASP A 559 -9.10 -12.42 4.05
C ASP A 559 -7.87 -12.23 4.96
N ALA A 560 -6.78 -12.95 4.71
CA ALA A 560 -5.51 -12.74 5.39
C ALA A 560 -4.86 -11.41 4.98
N MET A 561 -4.88 -11.06 3.69
CA MET A 561 -4.42 -9.74 3.20
C MET A 561 -5.21 -8.61 3.84
N ARG A 562 -6.53 -8.80 3.99
CA ARG A 562 -7.39 -7.84 4.68
C ARG A 562 -7.06 -7.73 6.16
N ARG A 563 -6.79 -8.84 6.85
CA ARG A 563 -6.34 -8.82 8.25
C ARG A 563 -5.06 -8.00 8.41
N LEU A 564 -4.13 -8.15 7.47
CA LEU A 564 -2.89 -7.37 7.43
C LEU A 564 -3.17 -5.87 7.21
N LYS A 565 -4.04 -5.52 6.27
CA LYS A 565 -4.49 -4.14 6.03
C LYS A 565 -5.03 -3.52 7.32
N LEU A 566 -5.92 -4.20 8.03
CA LEU A 566 -6.49 -3.72 9.29
C LEU A 566 -5.48 -3.66 10.44
N ALA A 567 -4.38 -4.42 10.37
CA ALA A 567 -3.32 -4.37 11.37
C ALA A 567 -2.41 -3.14 11.21
N LEU A 568 -2.11 -2.71 9.98
CA LEU A 568 -1.25 -1.55 9.69
C LEU A 568 -2.03 -0.25 9.47
N ASP A 569 -3.29 -0.35 9.08
CA ASP A 569 -4.20 0.77 8.85
C ASP A 569 -5.63 0.41 9.36
N PRO A 570 -5.83 0.39 10.68
CA PRO A 570 -7.11 -0.01 11.28
C PRO A 570 -8.29 0.93 10.94
N LEU A 571 -8.00 2.15 10.49
CA LEU A 571 -9.00 3.14 10.07
C LEU A 571 -9.22 3.14 8.54
N CYS A 572 -8.46 2.30 7.82
CA CYS A 572 -8.49 2.18 6.37
C CYS A 572 -8.34 3.54 5.66
N LEU A 573 -7.44 4.40 6.13
CA LEU A 573 -7.20 5.73 5.55
C LEU A 573 -6.36 5.66 4.28
N LEU A 574 -5.35 4.80 4.26
CA LEU A 574 -4.37 4.70 3.19
C LEU A 574 -4.93 3.93 2.00
N ASN A 575 -5.19 4.63 0.91
CA ASN A 575 -5.57 4.08 -0.40
C ASN A 575 -6.66 2.98 -0.31
N CYS A 576 -7.70 3.27 0.47
CA CYS A 576 -8.77 2.31 0.81
C CYS A 576 -9.40 1.69 -0.45
N ASP A 577 -9.84 0.43 -0.31
CA ASP A 577 -10.50 -0.34 -1.36
C ASP A 577 -9.66 -0.62 -2.60
N LYS A 578 -8.34 -0.55 -2.48
CA LYS A 578 -7.42 -1.05 -3.51
C LYS A 578 -6.73 -2.29 -2.99
N VAL A 579 -6.37 -3.21 -3.90
CA VAL A 579 -5.87 -4.56 -3.61
C VAL A 579 -6.89 -5.48 -2.92
N VAL A 580 -7.56 -5.04 -1.86
CA VAL A 580 -8.59 -5.80 -1.14
C VAL A 580 -9.84 -4.96 -0.87
N ARG A 581 -11.01 -5.60 -0.87
CA ARG A 581 -12.28 -4.95 -0.52
C ARG A 581 -12.35 -4.73 0.98
N ILE A 582 -12.77 -3.54 1.38
CA ILE A 582 -13.12 -3.19 2.76
C ILE A 582 -14.64 -3.07 2.92
N GLU A 583 -15.39 -3.12 1.81
CA GLU A 583 -16.85 -3.18 1.80
C GLU A 583 -17.37 -4.22 0.79
N PRO A 584 -18.52 -4.86 1.06
CA PRO A 584 -19.19 -5.73 0.10
C PRO A 584 -19.45 -5.02 -1.24
N PRO A 585 -19.28 -5.71 -2.39
CA PRO A 585 -19.67 -5.14 -3.67
C PRO A 585 -21.18 -4.90 -3.74
N VAL A 586 -21.59 -3.90 -4.52
CA VAL A 586 -22.99 -3.71 -4.89
C VAL A 586 -23.41 -4.85 -5.83
N ALA A 587 -24.69 -5.23 -5.79
CA ALA A 587 -25.23 -6.26 -6.69
C ALA A 587 -24.95 -5.92 -8.16
N GLY A 588 -24.32 -6.84 -8.89
CA GLY A 588 -23.92 -6.66 -10.29
C GLY A 588 -22.61 -5.91 -10.53
N GLU A 589 -21.92 -5.43 -9.48
CA GLU A 589 -20.62 -4.76 -9.61
C GLU A 589 -19.51 -5.74 -10.03
N VAL A 590 -19.55 -6.96 -9.51
CA VAL A 590 -18.57 -8.01 -9.80
C VAL A 590 -19.16 -8.96 -10.84
N LYS A 591 -18.45 -9.13 -11.96
CA LYS A 591 -18.82 -10.08 -13.01
C LYS A 591 -18.66 -11.52 -12.51
N GLU A 592 -19.50 -12.42 -13.01
CA GLU A 592 -19.34 -13.86 -12.80
C GLU A 592 -18.04 -14.35 -13.43
N TRP A 593 -17.45 -15.42 -12.86
CA TRP A 593 -16.16 -15.98 -13.28
C TRP A 593 -16.26 -16.93 -14.45
#